data_AF-A0A3M2M7H5-F1
#
_entry.id   AF-A0A3M2M7H5-F1
#
_cell.length_a   1.000
_cell.length_b   1.000
_cell.length_c   1.000
_cell.angle_alpha   90.00
_cell.angle_beta   90.00
_cell.angle_gamma   90.00
#
_symmetry.space_group_name_H-M   'P 1'
#
loop_
_entity.id
_entity.type
_entity.pdbx_description
1 polymer ?
#
loop_
_entity_poly.entity_id
_entity_poly.type
_entity_poly.pdbx_seq_one_letter_code
_entity_poly.pdbx_strand_id
1 'polypeptide(L)'
;MTVPEMDRTHLLRAAEIVRAAYEEAMRRHGFLSSTIRVVSMYAEQSLAELDAASEDERDLDALGRALGDVAGGLDVLIKRAPDGDVRLHVNNPQVGGRFCEDVSVGYRDGVRVFLWSWGEAIASIGELGEAARRLACALDG
;
A
#
# COMPACT_ATOMS: atom_id res chain seq x y z
N MET A 1 -17.18 10.94 20.61
CA MET A 1 -17.95 11.38 19.44
C MET A 1 -17.88 10.23 18.44
N THR A 2 -18.89 9.36 18.44
CA THR A 2 -18.94 8.18 17.57
C THR A 2 -19.27 8.65 16.15
N VAL A 3 -18.36 8.40 15.22
CA VAL A 3 -18.63 8.61 13.79
C VAL A 3 -19.83 7.72 13.44
N PRO A 4 -20.95 8.26 12.92
CA PRO A 4 -22.07 7.43 12.51
C PRO A 4 -21.58 6.44 11.46
N GLU A 5 -21.95 5.18 11.63
CA GLU A 5 -21.69 4.10 10.68
C GLU A 5 -22.29 4.54 9.33
N MET A 6 -21.43 5.01 8.43
CA MET A 6 -21.87 5.68 7.23
C MET A 6 -22.36 4.61 6.26
N ASP A 7 -23.69 4.56 6.06
CA ASP A 7 -24.33 3.57 5.19
C ASP A 7 -23.62 3.51 3.82
N ARG A 8 -23.40 2.29 3.32
CA ARG A 8 -22.72 1.99 2.04
C ARG A 8 -23.32 2.79 0.89
N THR A 9 -24.63 3.03 0.93
CA THR A 9 -25.35 3.87 -0.05
C THR A 9 -24.83 5.30 -0.08
N HIS A 10 -24.53 5.89 1.07
CA HIS A 10 -23.98 7.25 1.17
C HIS A 10 -22.54 7.33 0.68
N LEU A 11 -21.72 6.30 0.95
CA LEU A 11 -20.36 6.21 0.43
C LEU A 11 -20.33 6.14 -1.09
N LEU A 12 -21.17 5.31 -1.70
CA LEU A 12 -21.28 5.21 -3.16
C LEU A 12 -21.71 6.54 -3.78
N ARG A 13 -22.70 7.21 -3.19
CA ARG A 13 -23.17 8.52 -3.65
C ARG A 13 -22.08 9.59 -3.54
N ALA A 14 -21.31 9.60 -2.45
CA ALA A 14 -20.19 10.52 -2.29
C ALA A 14 -19.12 10.28 -3.36
N ALA A 15 -18.79 9.02 -3.64
CA ALA A 15 -17.84 8.66 -4.70
C ALA A 15 -18.30 9.12 -6.09
N GLU A 16 -19.59 8.97 -6.42
CA GLU A 16 -20.16 9.46 -7.68
C GLU A 16 -20.03 10.98 -7.83
N ILE A 17 -20.31 11.73 -6.76
CA ILE A 17 -20.20 13.20 -6.74
C ILE A 17 -18.74 13.61 -6.95
N VAL A 18 -17.80 12.97 -6.25
CA VAL A 18 -16.35 13.26 -6.38
C VAL A 18 -15.88 12.96 -7.80
N ARG A 19 -16.27 11.82 -8.39
CA ARG A 19 -15.94 11.47 -9.77
C ARG A 19 -16.45 12.54 -10.74
N ALA A 20 -17.72 12.93 -10.63
CA ALA A 20 -18.31 13.94 -11.51
C ALA A 20 -17.63 15.31 -11.38
N ALA A 21 -17.28 15.73 -10.16
CA ALA A 21 -16.56 16.97 -9.92
C ALA A 21 -15.15 16.95 -10.51
N TYR A 22 -14.44 15.82 -10.42
CA TYR A 22 -13.10 15.66 -10.97
C TYR A 22 -13.10 15.68 -12.50
N GLU A 23 -14.05 14.99 -13.13
CA GLU A 23 -14.22 15.05 -14.60
C GLU A 23 -14.53 16.48 -15.07
N GLU A 24 -15.40 17.18 -14.35
CA GLU A 24 -15.75 18.55 -14.67
C GLU A 24 -14.55 19.51 -14.50
N ALA A 25 -13.73 19.31 -13.47
CA ALA A 25 -12.47 20.04 -13.32
C ALA A 25 -11.53 19.79 -14.51
N MET A 26 -11.36 18.53 -14.93
CA MET A 26 -10.55 18.21 -16.11
C MET A 26 -11.07 18.89 -17.38
N ARG A 27 -12.39 18.91 -17.60
CA ARG A 27 -13.00 19.65 -18.72
C ARG A 27 -12.66 21.14 -18.68
N ARG A 28 -12.78 21.77 -17.51
CA ARG A 28 -12.44 23.20 -17.32
C ARG A 28 -10.97 23.51 -17.57
N HIS A 29 -10.09 22.53 -17.32
CA HIS A 29 -8.66 22.63 -17.62
C HIS A 29 -8.30 22.24 -19.06
N GLY A 30 -9.29 22.06 -19.95
CA GLY A 30 -9.05 21.85 -21.38
C GLY A 30 -8.70 20.42 -21.76
N PHE A 31 -8.92 19.44 -20.88
CA PHE A 31 -8.71 18.04 -21.22
C PHE A 31 -9.78 17.58 -22.21
N LEU A 32 -9.34 16.86 -23.25
CA LEU A 32 -10.24 16.24 -24.21
C LEU A 32 -11.08 15.15 -23.54
N SER A 33 -12.31 14.97 -23.98
CA SER A 33 -13.21 13.93 -23.45
C SER A 33 -12.61 12.52 -23.55
N SER A 34 -11.80 12.25 -24.58
CA SER A 34 -11.07 10.99 -24.72
C SER A 34 -10.05 10.78 -23.60
N THR A 35 -9.31 11.83 -23.23
CA THR A 35 -8.34 11.79 -22.13
C THR A 35 -9.03 11.58 -20.80
N ILE A 36 -10.11 12.33 -20.55
CA ILE A 36 -10.93 12.18 -19.35
C ILE A 36 -11.43 10.74 -19.21
N ARG A 37 -11.97 10.15 -20.28
CA ARG A 37 -12.44 8.76 -20.27
C ARG A 37 -11.34 7.77 -19.92
N VAL A 38 -10.13 7.95 -20.47
CA VAL A 38 -9.00 7.07 -20.17
C VAL A 38 -8.60 7.19 -18.70
N VAL A 39 -8.51 8.42 -18.16
CA VAL A 39 -8.19 8.65 -16.74
C VAL A 39 -9.26 8.03 -15.83
N SER A 40 -10.55 8.28 -16.11
CA SER A 40 -11.65 7.70 -15.34
C SER A 40 -11.62 6.17 -15.37
N MET A 41 -11.36 5.56 -16.53
CA MET A 41 -11.24 4.10 -16.66
C MET A 41 -10.07 3.54 -15.83
N TYR A 42 -8.90 4.16 -15.87
CA TYR A 42 -7.77 3.74 -15.04
C TYR A 42 -8.05 3.92 -13.55
N ALA A 43 -8.75 4.98 -13.16
CA ALA A 43 -9.16 5.19 -11.78
C ALA A 43 -10.14 4.12 -11.31
N GLU A 44 -11.14 3.76 -12.12
CA GLU A 44 -12.08 2.67 -11.82
C GLU A 44 -11.39 1.31 -11.70
N GLN A 45 -10.45 1.03 -12.60
CA GLN A 45 -9.65 -0.19 -12.53
C GLN A 45 -8.79 -0.22 -11.26
N SER A 46 -8.11 0.88 -10.93
CA SER A 46 -7.28 0.96 -9.73
C SER A 46 -8.10 0.78 -8.45
N LEU A 47 -9.31 1.35 -8.41
CA LEU A 47 -10.23 1.18 -7.27
C LEU A 47 -10.69 -0.28 -7.15
N ALA A 48 -11.02 -0.93 -8.27
CA ALA A 48 -11.40 -2.35 -8.26
C ALA A 48 -10.24 -3.25 -7.81
N GLU A 49 -9.01 -2.93 -8.19
CA GLU A 49 -7.80 -3.62 -7.73
C GLU A 49 -7.57 -3.42 -6.22
N LEU A 50 -7.77 -2.20 -5.71
CA LEU A 50 -7.71 -1.90 -4.28
C LEU A 50 -8.79 -2.64 -3.48
N ASP A 51 -10.01 -2.73 -4.01
CA ASP A 51 -11.11 -3.49 -3.39
C ASP A 51 -10.84 -5.00 -3.40
N ALA A 52 -10.14 -5.50 -4.43
CA ALA A 52 -9.74 -6.89 -4.56
C ALA A 52 -8.45 -7.24 -3.80
N ALA A 53 -7.73 -6.24 -3.28
CA ALA A 53 -6.47 -6.44 -2.58
C ALA A 53 -6.68 -7.29 -1.31
N SER A 54 -5.81 -8.28 -1.14
CA SER A 54 -5.79 -9.10 0.08
C SER A 54 -5.51 -8.24 1.31
N GLU A 55 -5.91 -8.70 2.50
CA GLU A 55 -5.51 -8.02 3.75
C GLU A 55 -3.98 -7.92 3.86
N ASP A 56 -3.25 -8.97 3.46
CA ASP A 56 -1.78 -8.99 3.49
C ASP A 56 -1.19 -7.88 2.62
N GLU A 57 -1.74 -7.68 1.43
CA GLU A 57 -1.31 -6.64 0.50
C GLU A 57 -1.55 -5.23 1.07
N ARG A 58 -2.68 -5.02 1.76
CA ARG A 58 -2.98 -3.75 2.44
C ARG A 58 -2.03 -3.50 3.61
N ASP A 59 -1.73 -4.53 4.39
CA ASP A 59 -0.80 -4.44 5.52
C ASP A 59 0.64 -4.12 5.03
N LEU A 60 1.07 -4.75 3.94
CA LEU A 60 2.38 -4.53 3.32
C LEU A 60 2.47 -3.16 2.64
N ASP A 61 1.41 -2.66 2.00
CA ASP A 61 1.37 -1.30 1.46
C ASP A 61 1.49 -0.25 2.58
N ALA A 62 0.77 -0.46 3.69
CA ALA A 62 0.87 0.42 4.86
C ALA A 62 2.29 0.43 5.45
N LEU A 63 2.95 -0.72 5.52
CA LEU A 63 4.36 -0.80 5.94
C LEU A 63 5.29 -0.07 4.97
N GLY A 64 5.08 -0.22 3.66
CA GLY A 64 5.86 0.47 2.62
C GLY A 64 5.77 1.99 2.73
N ARG A 65 4.59 2.53 3.02
CA ARG A 65 4.41 3.97 3.29
C ARG A 65 5.13 4.41 4.56
N ALA A 66 5.00 3.64 5.65
CA ALA A 66 5.68 3.93 6.91
C ALA A 66 7.22 3.88 6.77
N LEU A 67 7.75 3.01 5.91
CA LEU A 67 9.17 3.00 5.56
C LEU A 67 9.61 4.31 4.88
N GLY A 68 8.80 4.82 3.94
CA GLY A 68 9.07 6.10 3.28
C GLY A 68 9.15 7.29 4.24
N ASP A 69 8.41 7.25 5.35
CA ASP A 69 8.44 8.28 6.40
C ASP A 69 9.68 8.18 7.31
N VAL A 70 10.25 6.98 7.47
CA VAL A 70 11.36 6.70 8.39
C VAL A 70 12.72 6.76 7.69
N ALA A 71 12.81 6.24 6.47
CA ALA A 71 14.05 6.10 5.72
C ALA A 71 13.82 6.42 4.23
N GLY A 72 14.17 7.64 3.85
CA GLY A 72 14.12 8.06 2.45
C GLY A 72 15.22 7.39 1.62
N GLY A 73 14.91 7.03 0.38
CA GLY A 73 15.88 6.46 -0.57
C GLY A 73 15.94 4.94 -0.60
N LEU A 74 15.05 4.25 0.13
CA LEU A 74 14.79 2.82 -0.06
C LEU A 74 13.85 2.62 -1.26
N ASP A 75 14.15 1.61 -2.08
CA ASP A 75 13.26 1.13 -3.12
C ASP A 75 12.31 0.11 -2.50
N VAL A 76 11.01 0.37 -2.60
CA VAL A 76 9.96 -0.48 -2.02
C VAL A 76 9.01 -0.93 -3.12
N LEU A 77 8.78 -2.24 -3.21
CA LEU A 77 7.89 -2.84 -4.21
C LEU A 77 7.09 -3.99 -3.60
N ILE A 78 5.77 -3.98 -3.79
CA ILE A 78 4.95 -5.16 -3.53
C ILE A 78 5.08 -6.12 -4.71
N LYS A 79 5.46 -7.36 -4.43
CA LYS A 79 5.54 -8.44 -5.41
C LYS A 79 4.70 -9.63 -4.97
N ARG A 80 4.12 -10.32 -5.95
CA ARG A 80 3.52 -11.63 -5.74
C ARG A 80 4.58 -12.69 -6.08
N ALA A 81 4.94 -13.51 -5.11
CA ALA A 81 5.90 -14.59 -5.27
C ALA A 81 5.27 -15.78 -6.04
N PRO A 82 6.08 -16.69 -6.61
CA PRO A 82 5.56 -17.82 -7.39
C PRO A 82 4.68 -18.81 -6.60
N ASP A 83 4.82 -18.83 -5.27
CA ASP A 83 3.96 -19.56 -4.34
C ASP A 83 2.56 -18.93 -4.17
N GLY A 84 2.36 -17.73 -4.73
CA GLY A 84 1.11 -16.97 -4.65
C GLY A 84 1.11 -15.93 -3.54
N ASP A 85 2.10 -15.95 -2.65
CA ASP A 85 2.18 -15.07 -1.48
C ASP A 85 2.57 -13.66 -1.90
N VAL A 86 1.99 -12.66 -1.23
CA VAL A 86 2.35 -11.25 -1.42
C VAL A 86 3.49 -10.90 -0.47
N ARG A 87 4.51 -10.22 -0.99
CA ARG A 87 5.68 -9.80 -0.23
C ARG A 87 6.03 -8.35 -0.53
N LEU A 88 6.49 -7.63 0.48
CA LEU A 88 7.10 -6.33 0.31
C LEU A 88 8.60 -6.53 0.11
N HIS A 89 9.07 -6.28 -1.10
CA HIS A 89 10.48 -6.23 -1.41
C HIS A 89 11.01 -4.84 -1.06
N VAL A 90 12.03 -4.78 -0.19
CA VAL A 90 12.69 -3.54 0.22
C VAL A 90 14.16 -3.65 -0.14
N ASN A 91 14.67 -2.68 -0.88
CA ASN A 91 16.06 -2.66 -1.33
C ASN A 91 16.70 -1.30 -0.99
N ASN A 92 17.92 -1.32 -0.47
CA ASN A 92 18.70 -0.09 -0.30
C ASN A 92 19.69 0.06 -1.48
N PRO A 93 19.39 0.92 -2.48
CA PRO A 93 20.28 1.12 -3.62
C PRO A 93 21.60 1.80 -3.22
N GLN A 94 21.66 2.52 -2.11
CA GLN A 94 22.83 3.31 -1.70
C GLN A 94 24.00 2.44 -1.23
N VAL A 95 23.71 1.23 -0.74
CA VAL A 95 24.71 0.23 -0.35
C VAL A 95 25.01 -0.78 -1.48
N GLY A 96 24.73 -0.39 -2.73
CA GLY A 96 25.05 -1.17 -3.93
C GLY A 96 24.10 -2.35 -4.18
N GLY A 97 22.87 -2.30 -3.65
CA GLY A 97 21.84 -3.33 -3.86
C GLY A 97 22.16 -4.70 -3.27
N ARG A 98 23.15 -4.78 -2.36
CA ARG A 98 23.53 -6.01 -1.65
C ARG A 98 22.63 -6.35 -0.48
N PHE A 99 21.93 -5.35 0.05
CA PHE A 99 21.01 -5.49 1.16
C PHE A 99 19.59 -5.24 0.64
N CYS A 100 18.90 -6.36 0.43
CA CYS A 100 17.48 -6.38 0.14
C CYS A 100 16.79 -7.36 1.08
N GLU A 101 15.54 -7.07 1.41
CA GLU A 101 14.72 -7.87 2.29
C GLU A 101 13.36 -8.13 1.64
N ASP A 102 12.80 -9.32 1.89
CA ASP A 102 11.44 -9.67 1.52
C ASP A 102 10.62 -9.84 2.79
N VAL A 103 9.68 -8.92 3.01
CA VAL A 103 8.78 -8.95 4.17
C VAL A 103 7.47 -9.61 3.77
N SER A 104 6.98 -10.53 4.58
CA SER A 104 5.66 -11.14 4.43
C SER A 104 4.78 -10.90 5.65
N VAL A 105 3.50 -11.26 5.53
CA VAL A 105 2.55 -11.24 6.63
C VAL A 105 2.32 -12.66 7.11
N GLY A 106 2.25 -12.86 8.42
CA GLY A 106 1.90 -14.15 9.00
C GLY A 106 1.39 -14.03 10.42
N TYR A 107 1.39 -15.15 11.14
CA TYR A 107 0.89 -15.22 12.51
C TYR A 107 1.95 -15.77 13.47
N ARG A 108 2.07 -15.14 14.64
CA ARG A 108 2.84 -15.62 15.79
C ARG A 108 1.97 -15.54 17.04
N ASP A 109 1.79 -16.67 17.71
CA ASP A 109 0.94 -16.78 18.90
C ASP A 109 -0.49 -16.22 18.71
N GLY A 110 -1.04 -16.39 17.50
CA GLY A 110 -2.37 -15.89 17.13
C GLY A 110 -2.42 -14.41 16.78
N VAL A 111 -1.31 -13.67 16.90
CA VAL A 111 -1.19 -12.26 16.51
C VAL A 111 -0.63 -12.16 15.10
N ARG A 112 -1.23 -11.29 14.30
CA ARG A 112 -0.78 -11.01 12.94
C ARG A 112 0.44 -10.10 12.97
N VAL A 113 1.52 -10.51 12.32
CA VAL A 113 2.85 -9.87 12.40
C VAL A 113 3.47 -9.73 11.01
N PHE A 114 4.37 -8.77 10.87
CA PHE A 114 5.32 -8.73 9.76
C PHE A 114 6.44 -9.72 10.02
N LEU A 115 6.86 -10.45 8.99
CA LEU A 115 7.90 -11.46 9.07
C LEU A 115 9.07 -11.10 8.16
N TRP A 116 10.29 -11.31 8.65
CA TRP A 116 11.49 -11.34 7.82
C TRP A 116 11.40 -12.48 6.79
N SER A 117 12.24 -12.45 5.75
CA SER A 117 12.29 -13.52 4.75
C SER A 117 12.65 -14.89 5.33
N TRP A 118 13.34 -14.94 6.48
CA TRP A 118 13.61 -16.16 7.24
C TRP A 118 12.52 -16.54 8.25
N GLY A 119 11.40 -15.81 8.28
CA GLY A 119 10.19 -16.13 9.02
C GLY A 119 10.14 -15.65 10.48
N GLU A 120 11.17 -14.96 10.97
CA GLU A 120 11.12 -14.35 12.32
C GLU A 120 10.23 -13.11 12.32
N ALA A 121 9.60 -12.80 13.46
CA ALA A 121 8.74 -11.64 13.59
C ALA A 121 9.55 -10.34 13.63
N ILE A 122 9.15 -9.38 12.81
CA ILE A 122 9.66 -8.00 12.85
C ILE A 122 8.94 -7.23 13.94
N ALA A 123 7.62 -7.11 13.82
CA ALA A 123 6.72 -6.48 14.77
C ALA A 123 5.26 -6.86 14.46
N SER A 124 4.33 -6.51 15.35
CA SER A 124 2.90 -6.69 15.11
C SER A 124 2.39 -5.73 14.03
N ILE A 125 1.33 -6.10 13.31
CA ILE A 125 0.75 -5.24 12.26
C ILE A 125 0.25 -3.90 12.80
N GLY A 126 -0.18 -3.84 14.07
CA GLY A 126 -0.54 -2.60 14.75
C GLY A 126 0.63 -1.66 15.06
N GLU A 127 1.87 -2.09 14.83
CA GLU A 127 3.11 -1.38 15.19
C GLU A 127 3.93 -1.00 13.94
N LEU A 128 3.27 -0.48 12.90
CA LEU A 128 3.89 -0.11 11.60
C LEU A 128 5.18 0.69 11.72
N GLY A 129 5.20 1.72 12.58
CA GLY A 129 6.40 2.56 12.76
C GLY A 129 7.57 1.82 13.39
N GLU A 130 7.31 0.81 14.24
CA GLU A 130 8.35 -0.04 14.81
C GLU A 130 8.90 -1.01 13.77
N ALA A 131 8.01 -1.65 13.00
CA ALA A 131 8.41 -2.50 11.88
C ALA A 131 9.29 -1.73 10.88
N ALA A 132 8.87 -0.53 10.48
CA ALA A 132 9.60 0.32 9.55
C ALA A 132 11.00 0.70 10.07
N ARG A 133 11.11 1.09 11.35
CA ARG A 133 12.43 1.40 11.97
C ARG A 133 13.35 0.19 12.00
N ARG A 134 12.84 -0.99 12.37
CA ARG A 134 13.65 -2.21 12.40
C ARG A 134 14.17 -2.58 11.02
N LEU A 135 13.32 -2.46 10.00
CA LEU A 135 13.69 -2.70 8.61
C LEU A 135 14.72 -1.69 8.11
N ALA A 136 14.52 -0.39 8.35
CA ALA A 136 15.49 0.64 8.01
C ALA A 136 16.86 0.36 8.65
N CYS A 137 16.89 0.14 9.97
CA CYS A 137 18.12 -0.19 10.70
C CYS A 137 18.83 -1.43 10.14
N ALA A 138 18.09 -2.47 9.73
CA ALA A 138 18.66 -3.68 9.15
C ALA A 138 19.27 -3.45 7.75
N LEU A 139 18.78 -2.44 7.02
CA LEU A 139 19.17 -2.13 5.65
C LEU A 139 20.18 -0.96 5.54
N ASP A 140 20.46 -0.25 6.64
CA ASP A 140 21.37 0.91 6.67
C ASP A 140 22.87 0.53 6.67
N GLY A 141 23.23 -0.70 7.06
CA GLY A 141 24.61 -1.22 7.01
C GLY A 141 25.51 -0.78 8.17
#